data_AF-Q8KEI6-F1
#
_entry.id   AF-Q8KEI6-F1
#
_cell.length_a   1.000
_cell.length_b   1.000
_cell.length_c   1.000
_cell.angle_alpha   90.00
_cell.angle_beta   90.00
_cell.angle_gamma   90.00
#
_symmetry.space_group_name_H-M   'P 1'
#
loop_
_entity.id
_entity.type
_entity.pdbx_description
1 polymer ?
#
loop_
_entity_poly.entity_id
_entity_poly.type
_entity_poly.pdbx_seq_one_letter_code
_entity_poly.pdbx_strand_id
1 'polypeptide(L)'
;MAKVGDQIVRIFDADRQTDEAGRHPLFTEPDANYHGLRWAIDLPEPLAPIAFALRVRTVPLRNLGAAISPDNSWIFIQGVETLPVRMIRHSENALKVAGHLKNHPKVAWVRYPGLPDDPSYALASRDLKRGFGGMVVFGVKGGYDAAVKIIDTIDLFSHLANVGDAKSLILHPASTSHSQMTEEQRVASGLSSDLIRLSIGLEHPDDLIAALDDVLAGV
;
A
#
# COMPACT_ATOMS: atom_id res chain seq x y z
N MET A 1 -14.29 4.86 -14.91
CA MET A 1 -13.56 4.23 -13.79
C MET A 1 -13.58 2.69 -13.80
N ALA A 2 -14.54 2.03 -14.47
CA ALA A 2 -14.61 0.56 -14.57
C ALA A 2 -13.51 -0.13 -15.42
N LYS A 3 -12.62 0.63 -16.10
CA LYS A 3 -11.65 0.07 -17.06
C LYS A 3 -10.28 -0.31 -16.47
N VAL A 4 -9.92 0.18 -15.28
CA VAL A 4 -8.60 -0.07 -14.67
C VAL A 4 -8.61 -1.30 -13.76
N GLY A 5 -9.70 -1.53 -13.02
CA GLY A 5 -9.88 -2.75 -12.22
C GLY A 5 -9.94 -4.02 -13.06
N ASP A 6 -10.54 -3.93 -14.25
CA ASP A 6 -10.63 -5.03 -15.22
C ASP A 6 -9.27 -5.40 -15.84
N GLN A 7 -8.28 -4.51 -15.82
CA GLN A 7 -6.94 -4.80 -16.36
C GLN A 7 -6.05 -5.56 -15.36
N ILE A 8 -6.19 -5.31 -14.06
CA ILE A 8 -5.35 -5.96 -13.03
C ILE A 8 -5.84 -7.39 -12.74
N VAL A 9 -7.16 -7.61 -12.74
CA VAL A 9 -7.74 -8.96 -12.59
C VAL A 9 -7.40 -9.84 -13.80
N ARG A 10 -7.24 -9.26 -15.00
CA ARG A 10 -6.84 -9.99 -16.22
C ARG A 10 -5.37 -10.40 -16.27
N ILE A 11 -4.49 -9.88 -15.41
CA ILE A 11 -3.08 -10.33 -15.39
C ILE A 11 -2.97 -11.75 -14.82
N PHE A 12 -3.89 -12.15 -13.94
CA PHE A 12 -3.94 -13.52 -13.40
C PHE A 12 -4.84 -14.47 -14.20
N ASP A 13 -5.81 -13.95 -14.97
CA ASP A 13 -6.53 -14.73 -16.01
C ASP A 13 -5.73 -14.85 -17.34
N ALA A 14 -4.55 -14.20 -17.43
CA ALA A 14 -3.67 -14.26 -18.60
C ALA A 14 -2.93 -15.61 -18.73
N ASP A 15 -2.95 -16.47 -17.70
CA ASP A 15 -2.29 -17.78 -17.74
C ASP A 15 -2.92 -18.76 -18.75
N ARG A 16 -3.98 -18.35 -19.47
CA ARG A 16 -4.57 -19.10 -20.58
C ARG A 16 -4.85 -18.30 -21.86
N GLN A 17 -4.63 -16.99 -21.90
CA GLN A 17 -5.05 -16.18 -23.05
C GLN A 17 -3.91 -16.02 -24.07
N THR A 18 -3.89 -16.92 -25.05
CA THR A 18 -3.48 -16.57 -26.41
C THR A 18 -4.52 -15.60 -26.97
N ASP A 19 -4.44 -14.32 -26.62
CA ASP A 19 -5.40 -13.39 -27.18
C ASP A 19 -5.18 -13.29 -28.70
N GLU A 20 -6.23 -13.52 -29.49
CA GLU A 20 -6.15 -13.45 -30.95
C GLU A 20 -5.65 -12.08 -31.46
N ALA A 21 -5.62 -11.08 -30.57
CA ALA A 21 -5.10 -9.74 -30.79
C ALA A 21 -3.57 -9.60 -30.65
N GLY A 22 -2.84 -10.67 -30.29
CA GLY A 22 -1.37 -10.68 -30.30
C GLY A 22 -0.70 -9.75 -29.28
N ARG A 23 -1.33 -9.50 -28.13
CA ARG A 23 -0.84 -8.53 -27.13
C ARG A 23 0.31 -9.05 -26.27
N HIS A 24 0.56 -10.36 -26.31
CA HIS A 24 1.53 -11.04 -25.46
C HIS A 24 2.60 -11.82 -26.26
N PRO A 25 3.35 -11.17 -27.19
CA PRO A 25 4.31 -11.87 -28.05
C PRO A 25 5.40 -12.61 -27.26
N LEU A 26 5.79 -12.08 -26.09
CA LEU A 26 6.76 -12.72 -25.19
C LEU A 26 6.31 -14.09 -24.63
N PHE A 27 5.03 -14.44 -24.78
CA PHE A 27 4.45 -15.71 -24.35
C PHE A 27 4.02 -16.59 -25.51
N THR A 28 3.70 -16.02 -26.68
CA THR A 28 3.21 -16.75 -27.85
C THR A 28 4.26 -17.00 -28.92
N GLU A 29 5.34 -16.21 -28.93
CA GLU A 29 6.46 -16.36 -29.86
C GLU A 29 7.59 -17.21 -29.24
N PRO A 30 8.41 -17.88 -30.07
CA PRO A 30 9.54 -18.68 -29.58
C PRO A 30 10.55 -17.85 -28.80
N ASP A 31 10.80 -18.19 -27.53
CA ASP A 31 11.82 -17.53 -26.72
C ASP A 31 13.21 -18.10 -27.02
N ALA A 32 14.04 -17.33 -27.71
CA ALA A 32 15.41 -17.71 -28.05
C ALA A 32 16.28 -18.01 -26.81
N ASN A 33 15.95 -17.45 -25.64
CA ASN A 33 16.68 -17.68 -24.39
C ASN A 33 16.30 -19.00 -23.70
N TYR A 34 15.33 -19.73 -24.26
CA TYR A 34 14.78 -20.95 -23.70
C TYR A 34 14.41 -21.96 -24.80
N HIS A 35 15.33 -22.13 -25.75
CA HIS A 35 15.24 -23.13 -26.82
C HIS A 35 14.00 -23.01 -27.73
N GLY A 36 13.49 -21.80 -27.91
CA GLY A 36 12.32 -21.54 -28.74
C GLY A 36 10.98 -21.89 -28.08
N LEU A 37 10.97 -22.13 -26.76
CA LEU A 37 9.74 -22.38 -26.01
C LEU A 37 8.76 -21.20 -26.16
N ARG A 38 7.50 -21.50 -26.49
CA ARG A 38 6.40 -20.53 -26.43
C ARG A 38 5.66 -20.73 -25.11
N TRP A 39 5.91 -19.85 -24.14
CA TRP A 39 5.47 -20.01 -22.75
C TRP A 39 3.97 -20.28 -22.56
N ALA A 40 3.08 -19.70 -23.37
CA ALA A 40 1.64 -19.92 -23.27
C ALA A 40 1.13 -21.11 -24.09
N ILE A 41 1.97 -21.74 -24.91
CA ILE A 41 1.55 -22.75 -25.91
C ILE A 41 2.21 -24.11 -25.64
N ASP A 42 3.51 -24.12 -25.37
CA ASP A 42 4.33 -25.34 -25.35
C ASP A 42 4.50 -25.93 -23.94
N LEU A 43 4.05 -25.24 -22.89
CA LEU A 43 4.10 -25.77 -21.52
C LEU A 43 3.12 -26.94 -21.34
N PRO A 44 3.49 -27.99 -20.58
CA PRO A 44 2.58 -29.09 -20.28
C PRO A 44 1.42 -28.61 -19.41
N GLU A 45 0.29 -29.32 -19.47
CA GLU A 45 -0.96 -28.93 -18.79
C GLU A 45 -0.79 -28.53 -17.30
N PRO A 46 0.02 -29.22 -16.47
CA PRO A 46 0.20 -28.83 -15.06
C PRO A 46 0.95 -27.50 -14.87
N LEU A 47 1.74 -27.06 -15.86
CA LEU A 47 2.55 -25.85 -15.80
C LEU A 47 1.94 -24.69 -16.58
N ALA A 48 1.02 -24.95 -17.50
CA ALA A 48 0.34 -23.91 -18.28
C ALA A 48 -0.32 -22.83 -17.39
N PRO A 49 -1.03 -23.17 -16.28
CA PRO A 49 -1.64 -22.18 -15.40
C PRO A 49 -0.66 -21.28 -14.63
N ILE A 50 0.65 -21.52 -14.74
CA ILE A 50 1.69 -20.71 -14.08
C ILE A 50 2.72 -20.20 -15.09
N ALA A 51 2.36 -20.14 -16.38
CA ALA A 51 3.25 -19.72 -17.46
C ALA A 51 3.89 -18.36 -17.17
N PHE A 52 3.11 -17.40 -16.65
CA PHE A 52 3.63 -16.09 -16.24
C PHE A 52 4.71 -16.21 -15.16
N ALA A 53 4.41 -16.90 -14.06
CA ALA A 53 5.32 -17.06 -12.93
C ALA A 53 6.61 -17.81 -13.32
N LEU A 54 6.49 -18.83 -14.17
CA LEU A 54 7.63 -19.57 -14.70
C LEU A 54 8.53 -18.66 -15.54
N ARG A 55 7.95 -17.93 -16.50
CA ARG A 55 8.72 -17.01 -17.33
C ARG A 55 9.42 -15.94 -16.50
N VAL A 56 8.73 -15.33 -15.53
CA VAL A 56 9.32 -14.33 -14.62
C VAL A 56 10.52 -14.90 -13.85
N ARG A 57 10.44 -16.16 -13.42
CA ARG A 57 11.54 -16.83 -12.70
C ARG A 57 12.72 -17.17 -13.61
N THR A 58 12.47 -17.67 -14.82
CA THR A 58 13.51 -18.22 -15.69
C THR A 58 14.19 -17.18 -16.57
N VAL A 59 13.51 -16.06 -16.84
CA VAL A 59 14.01 -15.02 -17.76
C VAL A 59 14.43 -13.74 -17.00
N PRO A 60 13.54 -12.85 -16.51
CA PRO A 60 13.97 -11.61 -15.89
C PRO A 60 14.67 -11.86 -14.54
N LEU A 61 14.22 -12.78 -13.68
CA LEU A 61 14.94 -13.04 -12.42
C LEU A 61 16.36 -13.58 -12.69
N ARG A 62 16.51 -14.50 -13.64
CA ARG A 62 17.82 -15.03 -14.06
C ARG A 62 18.74 -13.93 -14.61
N ASN A 63 18.21 -13.06 -15.46
CA ASN A 63 19.01 -12.07 -16.19
C ASN A 63 19.28 -10.80 -15.37
N LEU A 64 18.34 -10.37 -14.51
CA LEU A 64 18.42 -9.14 -13.73
C LEU A 64 18.89 -9.37 -12.28
N GLY A 65 18.80 -10.60 -11.78
CA GLY A 65 19.39 -10.98 -10.50
C GLY A 65 18.69 -10.44 -9.25
N ALA A 66 17.43 -9.99 -9.35
CA ALA A 66 16.65 -9.49 -8.22
C ALA A 66 16.17 -10.63 -7.27
N ALA A 67 17.10 -11.48 -6.84
CA ALA A 67 16.84 -12.60 -5.93
C ALA A 67 16.80 -12.13 -4.48
N ILE A 68 15.82 -12.63 -3.72
CA ILE A 68 15.70 -12.37 -2.28
C ILE A 68 16.72 -13.21 -1.49
N SER A 69 17.30 -12.63 -0.44
CA SER A 69 18.17 -13.37 0.50
C SER A 69 17.38 -14.51 1.19
N PRO A 70 18.00 -15.68 1.41
CA PRO A 70 17.40 -16.75 2.22
C PRO A 70 17.03 -16.28 3.64
N ASP A 71 17.86 -15.44 4.26
CA ASP A 71 17.59 -14.93 5.62
C ASP A 71 16.35 -14.02 5.63
N ASN A 72 16.22 -13.14 4.63
CA ASN A 72 15.03 -12.31 4.48
C ASN A 72 13.78 -13.15 4.23
N SER A 73 13.92 -14.26 3.47
CA SER A 73 12.81 -15.18 3.22
C SER A 73 12.36 -15.87 4.50
N TRP A 74 13.32 -16.30 5.34
CA TRP A 74 13.03 -16.90 6.64
C TRP A 74 12.32 -15.91 7.56
N ILE A 75 12.82 -14.68 7.70
CA ILE A 75 12.18 -13.61 8.48
C ILE A 75 10.77 -13.32 7.97
N PHE A 76 10.59 -13.25 6.64
CA PHE A 76 9.28 -12.99 6.04
C PHE A 76 8.26 -14.09 6.39
N ILE A 77 8.66 -15.36 6.33
CA ILE A 77 7.79 -16.49 6.70
C ILE A 77 7.37 -16.38 8.17
N GLN A 78 8.29 -16.05 9.09
CA GLN A 78 7.96 -15.81 10.50
C GLN A 78 6.90 -14.70 10.65
N GLY A 79 7.00 -13.63 9.86
CA GLY A 79 5.98 -12.58 9.83
C GLY A 79 4.62 -13.07 9.34
N VAL A 80 4.58 -13.91 8.30
CA VAL A 80 3.35 -14.41 7.68
C VAL A 80 2.51 -15.24 8.66
N GLU A 81 3.13 -15.99 9.56
CA GLU A 81 2.44 -16.82 10.57
C GLU A 81 1.44 -16.01 11.43
N THR A 82 1.75 -14.73 11.68
CA THR A 82 0.91 -13.82 12.48
C THR A 82 0.14 -12.80 11.64
N LEU A 83 0.22 -12.86 10.30
CA LEU A 83 -0.45 -11.91 9.41
C LEU A 83 -1.96 -11.76 9.68
N PRO A 84 -2.75 -12.85 9.86
CA PRO A 84 -4.19 -12.71 10.04
C PRO A 84 -4.56 -11.91 11.30
N VAL A 85 -3.86 -12.15 12.41
CA VAL A 85 -4.14 -11.47 13.69
C VAL A 85 -3.66 -10.03 13.69
N ARG A 86 -2.52 -9.75 13.05
CA ARG A 86 -1.99 -8.38 12.92
C ARG A 86 -2.90 -7.51 12.05
N MET A 87 -3.36 -8.02 10.90
CA MET A 87 -4.19 -7.25 9.98
C MET A 87 -5.56 -6.85 10.55
N ILE A 88 -6.15 -7.70 11.40
CA ILE A 88 -7.36 -7.37 12.15
C ILE A 88 -7.09 -6.17 13.05
N ARG A 89 -6.04 -6.26 13.90
CA ARG A 89 -5.70 -5.18 14.84
C ARG A 89 -5.32 -3.88 14.15
N HIS A 90 -4.53 -3.92 13.07
CA HIS A 90 -4.23 -2.73 12.26
C HIS A 90 -5.51 -2.05 11.75
N SER A 91 -6.46 -2.84 11.24
CA SER A 91 -7.71 -2.31 10.69
C SER A 91 -8.61 -1.73 11.77
N GLU A 92 -8.73 -2.41 12.91
CA GLU A 92 -9.52 -1.94 14.05
C GLU A 92 -8.96 -0.64 14.63
N ASN A 93 -7.65 -0.58 14.85
CA ASN A 93 -6.97 0.61 15.35
C ASN A 93 -7.11 1.77 14.35
N ALA A 94 -6.90 1.53 13.06
CA ALA A 94 -7.02 2.57 12.04
C ALA A 94 -8.44 3.13 11.93
N LEU A 95 -9.48 2.29 12.02
CA LEU A 95 -10.86 2.77 12.03
C LEU A 95 -11.14 3.67 13.24
N LYS A 96 -10.66 3.28 14.43
CA LYS A 96 -10.80 4.08 15.66
C LYS A 96 -10.07 5.42 15.53
N VAL A 97 -8.80 5.40 15.12
CA VAL A 97 -7.99 6.61 14.93
C VAL A 97 -8.60 7.53 13.86
N ALA A 98 -9.02 6.99 12.72
CA ALA A 98 -9.66 7.77 11.66
C ALA A 98 -10.98 8.41 12.12
N GLY A 99 -11.80 7.65 12.87
CA GLY A 99 -13.05 8.15 13.44
C GLY A 99 -12.82 9.26 14.48
N HIS A 100 -11.78 9.13 15.30
CA HIS A 100 -11.37 10.16 16.25
C HIS A 100 -10.90 11.43 15.54
N LEU A 101 -9.93 11.32 14.64
CA LEU A 101 -9.37 12.45 13.89
C LEU A 101 -10.43 13.20 13.09
N LYS A 102 -11.43 12.50 12.53
CA LYS A 102 -12.51 13.11 11.77
C LYS A 102 -13.31 14.13 12.59
N ASN A 103 -13.43 13.91 13.89
CA ASN A 103 -14.16 14.77 14.81
C ASN A 103 -13.26 15.78 15.54
N HIS A 104 -11.94 15.74 15.30
CA HIS A 104 -10.99 16.57 16.03
C HIS A 104 -10.96 18.02 15.48
N PRO A 105 -11.06 19.07 16.33
CA PRO A 105 -11.21 20.45 15.88
C PRO A 105 -10.02 21.01 15.10
N LYS A 106 -8.83 20.43 15.26
CA LYS A 106 -7.59 20.81 14.54
C LYS A 106 -7.39 20.08 13.21
N VAL A 107 -8.23 19.10 12.90
CA VAL A 107 -8.18 18.33 11.66
C VAL A 107 -9.16 18.92 10.65
N ALA A 108 -8.69 19.16 9.41
CA ALA A 108 -9.48 19.72 8.33
C ALA A 108 -10.27 18.65 7.58
N TRP A 109 -9.65 17.50 7.35
CA TRP A 109 -10.22 16.37 6.62
C TRP A 109 -9.49 15.08 6.97
N VAL A 110 -10.15 13.94 6.77
CA VAL A 110 -9.59 12.60 6.96
C VAL A 110 -9.97 11.73 5.76
N ARG A 111 -9.05 10.88 5.29
CA ARG A 111 -9.34 9.81 4.33
C ARG A 111 -8.99 8.47 4.96
N TYR A 112 -9.99 7.61 4.98
CA TYR A 112 -9.85 6.22 5.38
C TYR A 112 -10.97 5.40 4.72
N PRO A 113 -10.67 4.33 3.97
CA PRO A 113 -11.67 3.58 3.23
C PRO A 113 -12.76 2.92 4.11
N GLY A 114 -12.55 2.81 5.42
CA GLY A 114 -13.56 2.33 6.37
C GLY A 114 -14.52 3.39 6.89
N LEU A 115 -14.32 4.68 6.60
CA LEU A 115 -15.25 5.75 6.99
C LEU A 115 -16.42 5.83 5.99
N PRO A 116 -17.70 5.88 6.42
CA PRO A 116 -18.86 5.85 5.53
C PRO A 116 -18.93 6.98 4.50
N ASP A 117 -18.33 8.13 4.79
CA ASP A 117 -18.28 9.31 3.92
C ASP A 117 -17.01 9.39 3.08
N ASP A 118 -16.07 8.44 3.22
CA ASP A 118 -14.94 8.37 2.30
C ASP A 118 -15.42 8.00 0.89
N PRO A 119 -15.01 8.72 -0.16
CA PRO A 119 -15.34 8.38 -1.55
C PRO A 119 -15.05 6.93 -1.96
N SER A 120 -14.12 6.26 -1.29
CA SER A 120 -13.76 4.86 -1.55
C SER A 120 -14.58 3.85 -0.76
N TYR A 121 -15.42 4.27 0.19
CA TYR A 121 -16.13 3.39 1.13
C TYR A 121 -16.96 2.31 0.44
N ALA A 122 -17.73 2.67 -0.61
CA ALA A 122 -18.57 1.72 -1.32
C ALA A 122 -17.75 0.62 -2.01
N LEU A 123 -16.62 0.99 -2.63
CA LEU A 123 -15.71 0.05 -3.28
C LEU A 123 -14.98 -0.80 -2.24
N ALA A 124 -14.45 -0.17 -1.20
CA ALA A 124 -13.73 -0.84 -0.13
C ALA A 124 -14.63 -1.82 0.61
N SER A 125 -15.87 -1.46 0.94
CA SER A 125 -16.83 -2.36 1.60
C SER A 125 -17.26 -3.52 0.71
N ARG A 126 -17.28 -3.33 -0.61
CA ARG A 126 -17.52 -4.42 -1.56
C ARG A 126 -16.39 -5.44 -1.55
N ASP A 127 -15.13 -5.00 -1.56
CA ASP A 127 -13.98 -5.87 -1.80
C ASP A 127 -13.24 -6.32 -0.53
N LEU A 128 -13.14 -5.45 0.48
CA LEU A 128 -12.40 -5.66 1.71
C LEU A 128 -13.31 -6.16 2.83
N LYS A 129 -13.48 -7.49 2.92
CA LYS A 129 -14.39 -8.13 3.89
C LYS A 129 -13.83 -8.32 5.30
N ARG A 130 -12.54 -8.06 5.52
CA ARG A 130 -11.82 -8.39 6.77
C ARG A 130 -11.06 -7.20 7.35
N GLY A 131 -11.65 -6.01 7.23
CA GLY A 131 -11.03 -4.74 7.63
C GLY A 131 -10.51 -3.94 6.44
N PHE A 132 -10.22 -2.66 6.69
CA PHE A 132 -9.92 -1.66 5.66
C PHE A 132 -8.43 -1.26 5.63
N GLY A 133 -7.57 -2.04 6.28
CA GLY A 133 -6.13 -1.78 6.36
C GLY A 133 -5.75 -0.76 7.44
N GLY A 134 -4.44 -0.58 7.64
CA GLY A 134 -3.87 0.28 8.68
C GLY A 134 -3.51 1.69 8.25
N MET A 135 -3.82 2.11 7.01
CA MET A 135 -3.38 3.40 6.48
C MET A 135 -4.44 4.46 6.65
N VAL A 136 -4.10 5.55 7.35
CA VAL A 136 -4.96 6.74 7.53
C VAL A 136 -4.19 7.96 7.03
N VAL A 137 -4.85 8.85 6.30
CA VAL A 137 -4.28 10.18 5.99
C VAL A 137 -5.23 11.26 6.43
N PHE A 138 -4.70 12.37 6.93
CA PHE A 138 -5.49 13.51 7.35
C PHE A 138 -4.78 14.82 7.05
N GLY A 139 -5.54 15.89 6.92
CA GLY A 139 -5.02 17.25 6.80
C GLY A 139 -5.17 18.02 8.10
N VAL A 140 -4.09 18.67 8.55
CA VAL A 140 -4.14 19.55 9.73
C VAL A 140 -4.47 21.01 9.33
N LYS A 141 -5.35 21.67 10.06
CA LYS A 141 -5.80 23.05 9.73
C LYS A 141 -4.68 24.09 9.74
N GLY A 142 -3.61 23.86 10.50
CA GLY A 142 -2.44 24.74 10.54
C GLY A 142 -1.47 24.57 9.35
N GLY A 143 -1.82 23.74 8.36
CA GLY A 143 -1.04 23.58 7.14
C GLY A 143 0.33 22.94 7.37
N TYR A 144 1.28 23.33 6.51
CA TYR A 144 2.64 22.79 6.48
C TYR A 144 3.36 22.88 7.83
N ASP A 145 3.37 24.05 8.46
CA ASP A 145 4.14 24.27 9.69
C ASP A 145 3.56 23.46 10.86
N ALA A 146 2.24 23.34 10.95
CA ALA A 146 1.60 22.47 11.93
C ALA A 146 1.90 20.99 11.66
N ALA A 147 1.89 20.58 10.39
CA ALA A 147 2.21 19.20 10.02
C ALA A 147 3.66 18.84 10.37
N VAL A 148 4.62 19.71 10.07
CA VAL A 148 6.02 19.56 10.47
C VAL A 148 6.14 19.47 11.98
N LYS A 149 5.51 20.40 12.72
CA LYS A 149 5.56 20.39 14.19
C LYS A 149 5.01 19.10 14.76
N ILE A 150 3.88 18.59 14.27
CA ILE A 150 3.28 17.33 14.72
C ILE A 150 4.26 16.16 14.55
N ILE A 151 4.87 16.00 13.37
CA ILE A 151 5.74 14.85 13.10
C ILE A 151 7.06 14.92 13.87
N ASP A 152 7.51 16.11 14.23
CA ASP A 152 8.75 16.33 14.99
C ASP A 152 8.57 16.13 16.51
N THR A 153 7.34 16.27 17.02
CA THR A 153 7.08 16.24 18.48
C THR A 153 6.30 15.02 18.96
N ILE A 154 5.85 14.13 18.07
CA ILE A 154 5.09 12.95 18.47
C ILE A 154 6.02 11.82 18.92
N ASP A 155 5.91 11.41 20.18
CA ASP A 155 6.84 10.46 20.78
C ASP A 155 6.51 8.99 20.44
N LEU A 156 5.22 8.63 20.40
CA LEU A 156 4.78 7.23 20.22
C LEU A 156 4.97 6.75 18.78
N PHE A 157 4.76 7.63 17.79
CA PHE A 157 4.81 7.28 16.37
C PHE A 157 6.23 7.43 15.85
N SER A 158 6.75 6.39 15.19
CA SER A 158 8.07 6.47 14.56
C SER A 158 8.02 7.28 13.26
N HIS A 159 8.90 8.27 13.13
CA HIS A 159 9.03 9.07 11.91
C HIS A 159 9.79 8.29 10.82
N LEU A 160 9.07 7.49 10.03
CA LEU A 160 9.65 6.62 9.01
C LEU A 160 8.79 6.56 7.73
N ALA A 161 9.46 6.37 6.60
CA ALA A 161 8.82 6.33 5.28
C ALA A 161 8.17 4.97 4.95
N ASN A 162 8.57 3.87 5.61
CA ASN A 162 7.95 2.56 5.40
C ASN A 162 6.51 2.51 5.95
N VAL A 163 5.82 1.39 5.71
CA VAL A 163 4.43 1.14 6.13
C VAL A 163 4.27 -0.32 6.53
N GLY A 164 3.24 -0.63 7.34
CA GLY A 164 2.88 -2.00 7.69
C GLY A 164 3.76 -2.67 8.74
N ASP A 165 4.55 -1.88 9.48
CA ASP A 165 5.22 -2.35 10.69
C ASP A 165 4.19 -2.59 11.81
N ALA A 166 4.54 -3.41 12.80
CA ALA A 166 3.78 -3.55 14.04
C ALA A 166 3.72 -2.23 14.84
N LYS A 167 4.72 -1.36 14.66
CA LYS A 167 4.76 -0.02 15.24
C LYS A 167 3.98 0.98 14.40
N SER A 168 3.36 1.94 15.07
CA SER A 168 2.71 3.08 14.44
C SER A 168 3.75 4.04 13.86
N LEU A 169 3.56 4.42 12.60
CA LEU A 169 4.48 5.29 11.86
C LEU A 169 3.76 6.53 11.39
N ILE A 170 4.47 7.65 11.38
CA ILE A 170 3.97 8.95 10.93
C ILE A 170 4.92 9.55 9.90
N LEU A 171 4.37 10.23 8.91
CA LEU A 171 5.13 10.94 7.88
C LEU A 171 4.35 12.13 7.37
N HIS A 172 5.02 13.27 7.18
CA HIS A 172 4.51 14.41 6.41
C HIS A 172 5.22 14.43 5.05
N PRO A 173 4.58 13.97 3.95
CA PRO A 173 5.27 13.77 2.67
C PRO A 173 5.90 15.04 2.10
N ALA A 174 5.24 16.20 2.25
CA ALA A 174 5.70 17.45 1.65
C ALA A 174 7.04 17.94 2.23
N SER A 175 7.29 17.74 3.53
CA SER A 175 8.57 18.11 4.16
C SER A 175 9.63 16.99 4.13
N THR A 176 9.29 15.80 3.64
CA THR A 176 10.16 14.61 3.74
C THR A 176 10.33 13.91 2.39
N SER A 177 9.62 12.81 2.16
CA SER A 177 9.72 11.93 0.99
C SER A 177 9.52 12.63 -0.36
N HIS A 178 8.77 13.73 -0.39
CA HIS A 178 8.46 14.51 -1.61
C HIS A 178 8.96 15.95 -1.51
N SER A 179 9.94 16.21 -0.62
CA SER A 179 10.55 17.53 -0.43
C SER A 179 11.26 18.07 -1.69
N GLN A 180 11.70 17.19 -2.59
CA GLN A 180 12.34 17.58 -3.85
C GLN A 180 11.35 18.02 -4.95
N MET A 181 10.04 17.83 -4.75
CA MET A 181 9.03 18.28 -5.71
C MET A 181 8.76 19.77 -5.56
N THR A 182 8.39 20.44 -6.64
CA THR A 182 7.84 21.80 -6.54
C THR A 182 6.43 21.74 -5.95
N GLU A 183 5.89 22.88 -5.50
CA GLU A 183 4.54 22.93 -4.96
C GLU A 183 3.49 22.54 -6.01
N GLU A 184 3.67 22.98 -7.24
CA GLU A 184 2.77 22.65 -8.35
C GLU A 184 2.75 21.15 -8.62
N GLN A 185 3.92 20.49 -8.57
CA GLN A 185 4.03 19.05 -8.75
C GLN A 185 3.38 18.28 -7.59
N ARG A 186 3.54 18.76 -6.34
CA ARG A 186 2.89 18.15 -5.17
C ARG A 186 1.37 18.23 -5.28
N VAL A 187 0.84 19.42 -5.55
CA VAL A 187 -0.60 19.64 -5.71
C VAL A 187 -1.15 18.79 -6.86
N ALA A 188 -0.47 18.74 -8.01
CA ALA A 188 -0.87 17.90 -9.14
C ALA A 188 -0.88 16.40 -8.81
N SER A 189 -0.07 15.97 -7.84
CA SER A 189 0.00 14.58 -7.36
C SER A 189 -0.96 14.28 -6.20
N GLY A 190 -1.80 15.25 -5.81
CA GLY A 190 -2.74 15.11 -4.69
C GLY A 190 -2.07 15.17 -3.32
N LEU A 191 -0.84 15.68 -3.23
CA LEU A 191 -0.12 15.89 -1.97
C LEU A 191 -0.30 17.34 -1.53
N SER A 192 -1.32 17.57 -0.70
CA SER A 192 -1.48 18.86 -0.06
C SER A 192 -0.44 19.05 1.05
N SER A 193 -0.07 20.29 1.30
CA SER A 193 0.95 20.67 2.27
C SER A 193 0.53 20.48 3.73
N ASP A 194 -0.74 20.13 4.00
CA ASP A 194 -1.27 19.79 5.31
C ASP A 194 -1.35 18.27 5.57
N LEU A 195 -1.04 17.44 4.58
CA LEU A 195 -1.28 16.00 4.59
C LEU A 195 -0.28 15.26 5.47
N ILE A 196 -0.77 14.66 6.56
CA ILE A 196 -0.03 13.71 7.39
C ILE A 196 -0.52 12.30 7.10
N ARG A 197 0.43 11.38 6.90
CA ARG A 197 0.18 9.95 6.67
C ARG A 197 0.52 9.15 7.92
N LEU A 198 -0.43 8.35 8.37
CA LEU A 198 -0.28 7.39 9.45
C LEU A 198 -0.30 5.96 8.90
N SER A 199 0.69 5.16 9.29
CA SER A 199 0.64 3.70 9.22
C SER A 199 0.39 3.19 10.62
N ILE A 200 -0.87 2.89 10.93
CA ILE A 200 -1.32 2.52 12.27
C ILE A 200 -0.86 1.11 12.62
N GLY A 201 -0.19 0.98 13.75
CA GLY A 201 0.39 -0.23 14.30
C GLY A 201 -0.57 -1.03 15.20
N LEU A 202 0.02 -1.81 16.10
CA LEU A 202 -0.64 -2.78 16.98
C LEU A 202 -0.77 -2.31 18.44
N GLU A 203 -0.31 -1.09 18.75
CA GLU A 203 -0.40 -0.48 20.07
C GLU A 203 -1.85 -0.42 20.57
N HIS A 204 -2.02 -0.11 21.85
CA HIS A 204 -3.36 0.14 22.39
C HIS A 204 -3.97 1.35 21.68
N PRO A 205 -5.21 1.27 21.17
CA PRO A 205 -5.82 2.35 20.41
C PRO A 205 -5.94 3.65 21.20
N ASP A 206 -6.12 3.56 22.52
CA ASP A 206 -6.24 4.74 23.37
C ASP A 206 -4.89 5.47 23.51
N ASP A 207 -3.77 4.74 23.53
CA ASP A 207 -2.44 5.34 23.55
C ASP A 207 -2.13 6.06 22.22
N LEU A 208 -2.58 5.47 21.11
CA LEU A 208 -2.46 6.09 19.78
C LEU A 208 -3.26 7.39 19.68
N ILE A 209 -4.49 7.38 20.20
CA ILE A 209 -5.36 8.55 20.23
C ILE A 209 -4.78 9.64 21.15
N ALA A 210 -4.34 9.26 22.35
CA ALA A 210 -3.73 10.19 23.31
C ALA A 210 -2.48 10.85 22.72
N ALA A 211 -1.58 10.08 22.10
CA ALA A 211 -0.38 10.61 21.47
C ALA A 211 -0.69 11.60 20.33
N LEU A 212 -1.76 11.36 19.56
CA LEU A 212 -2.23 12.27 18.51
C LEU A 212 -2.86 13.53 19.11
N ASP A 213 -3.68 13.41 20.15
CA ASP A 213 -4.33 14.54 20.82
C ASP A 213 -3.30 15.48 21.45
N ASP A 214 -2.26 14.94 22.09
CA ASP A 214 -1.21 15.72 22.73
C ASP A 214 -0.51 16.64 21.72
N VAL A 215 -0.13 16.13 20.55
CA VAL A 215 0.53 16.95 19.52
C VAL A 215 -0.43 17.84 18.76
N LEU A 216 -1.68 17.42 18.56
CA LEU A 216 -2.71 18.23 17.91
C LEU A 216 -3.14 19.42 18.79
N ALA A 217 -3.13 19.28 20.11
CA ALA A 217 -3.38 20.38 21.04
C ALA A 217 -2.27 21.46 20.98
N GLY A 218 -1.06 21.07 20.58
CA GLY A 218 0.09 21.96 20.44
C GLY A 218 0.15 22.80 19.17
N VAL A 219 -0.80 22.64 18.23
CA VAL A 219 -0.84 23.34 16.93
C VAL A 219 -2.14 24.08 16.68
#